data_AF-A0A817CVN1-F1
#
_entry.id   AF-A0A817CVN1-F1
#
_cell.length_a   1.000
_cell.length_b   1.000
_cell.length_c   1.000
_cell.angle_alpha   90.00
_cell.angle_beta   90.00
_cell.angle_gamma   90.00
#
_symmetry.space_group_name_H-M   'P 1'
#
loop_
_entity.id
_entity.type
_entity.pdbx_description
1 polymer ?
#
loop_
_entity_poly.entity_id
_entity_poly.type
_entity_poly.pdbx_seq_one_letter_code
_entity_poly.pdbx_strand_id
1 'polypeptide(L)'
;MLINKMLARYSSDFVVCRELIQNSDDAKATSFHFEISCDNDPPSSSSSSEKDFHNKTIAEIRTINNGLIFNETDWKRVAAMAEGNTNVESIGQFSVGFFSVFSFSEELIITSGDEYMAFVWCVTGTKSVKINMKHSSVELNDLPDEILMIILKKLSNIQVLYSLIGVNKRLHAIVHDPIFTNCLTLMNYVSVDSIDPLSDRILDQFCLQILPAIHHNIKWLNLESSSMKRILAATNYPNLYGLGLYDIEIETALSFFSGKTFFSILSIIN
;
A
#
# COMPACT_ATOMS: atom_id res chain seq x y z
N MET A 1 2.07 6.54 28.63
CA MET A 1 2.27 5.57 27.54
C MET A 1 0.91 5.01 27.14
N LEU A 2 0.56 5.05 25.85
CA LEU A 2 -0.73 4.60 25.31
C LEU A 2 -1.07 3.16 25.78
N ILE A 3 -0.04 2.32 25.95
CA ILE A 3 -0.08 0.99 26.58
C ILE A 3 -0.68 0.98 28.00
N ASN A 4 -0.29 1.88 28.90
CA ASN A 4 -0.87 1.88 30.26
C ASN A 4 -2.32 2.39 30.29
N LYS A 5 -2.75 3.17 29.29
CA LYS A 5 -4.17 3.52 29.09
C LYS A 5 -4.95 2.38 28.42
N MET A 6 -4.30 1.57 27.58
CA MET A 6 -4.83 0.33 27.02
C MET A 6 -5.05 -0.73 28.12
N LEU A 7 -4.05 -0.93 28.99
CA LEU A 7 -4.07 -1.93 30.05
C LEU A 7 -5.06 -1.59 31.19
N ALA A 8 -5.32 -0.31 31.45
CA ALA A 8 -6.14 0.11 32.59
C ALA A 8 -7.66 0.12 32.32
N ARG A 9 -8.12 -0.06 31.08
CA ARG A 9 -9.56 -0.02 30.72
C ARG A 9 -10.12 -1.28 30.08
N TYR A 10 -9.29 -2.25 29.69
CA TYR A 10 -9.72 -3.40 28.89
C TYR A 10 -9.13 -4.71 29.41
N SER A 11 -9.80 -5.31 30.38
CA SER A 11 -9.45 -6.59 30.99
C SER A 11 -9.82 -7.81 30.10
N SER A 12 -9.63 -7.75 28.78
CA SER A 12 -10.01 -8.84 27.85
C SER A 12 -9.15 -8.94 26.56
N ASP A 13 -7.85 -8.66 26.70
CA ASP A 13 -6.64 -8.87 25.86
C ASP A 13 -6.66 -9.03 24.32
N PHE A 14 -7.74 -9.39 23.63
CA PHE A 14 -7.70 -9.61 22.16
C PHE A 14 -9.02 -9.34 21.44
N VAL A 15 -9.87 -8.44 21.94
CA VAL A 15 -11.18 -8.15 21.30
C VAL A 15 -11.02 -7.79 19.82
N VAL A 16 -10.11 -6.85 19.50
CA VAL A 16 -9.83 -6.43 18.13
C VAL A 16 -9.50 -7.62 17.23
N CYS A 17 -8.52 -8.44 17.63
CA CYS A 17 -8.10 -9.57 16.82
C CYS A 17 -9.23 -10.58 16.64
N ARG A 18 -10.05 -10.82 17.68
CA ARG A 18 -11.23 -11.69 17.56
C ARG A 18 -12.25 -11.13 16.57
N GLU A 19 -12.51 -9.83 16.57
CA GLU A 19 -13.43 -9.20 15.61
C GLU A 19 -12.89 -9.29 14.17
N LEU A 20 -11.58 -9.08 13.97
CA LEU A 20 -10.97 -9.22 12.64
C LEU A 20 -10.99 -10.67 12.14
N ILE A 21 -10.79 -11.65 13.02
CA ILE A 21 -10.93 -13.07 12.71
C ILE A 21 -12.39 -13.41 12.39
N GLN A 22 -13.35 -12.91 13.18
CA GLN A 22 -14.78 -13.15 12.95
C GLN A 22 -15.23 -12.55 11.61
N ASN A 23 -14.81 -11.33 11.28
CA ASN A 23 -15.07 -10.72 9.97
C ASN A 23 -14.50 -11.58 8.82
N SER A 24 -13.35 -12.22 9.04
CA SER A 24 -12.74 -13.11 8.05
C SER A 24 -13.56 -14.40 7.89
N ASP A 25 -14.06 -14.98 8.98
CA ASP A 25 -14.95 -16.16 8.95
C ASP A 25 -16.32 -15.85 8.30
N ASP A 26 -16.88 -14.67 8.59
CA ASP A 26 -18.12 -14.18 7.98
C ASP A 26 -17.95 -14.01 6.46
N ALA A 27 -16.78 -13.52 6.04
CA ALA A 27 -16.36 -13.47 4.64
C ALA A 27 -15.99 -14.85 4.05
N LYS A 28 -16.15 -15.95 4.78
CA LYS A 28 -15.81 -17.32 4.33
C LYS A 28 -14.34 -17.52 3.99
N ALA A 29 -13.44 -16.76 4.64
CA ALA A 29 -12.01 -16.96 4.52
C ALA A 29 -11.60 -18.32 5.11
N THR A 30 -10.58 -18.92 4.51
CA THR A 30 -9.93 -20.15 5.01
C THR A 30 -8.56 -19.87 5.61
N SER A 31 -8.01 -18.68 5.41
CA SER A 31 -6.77 -18.21 6.02
C SER A 31 -6.89 -16.79 6.55
N PHE A 32 -6.19 -16.52 7.64
CA PHE A 32 -6.03 -15.20 8.25
C PHE A 32 -4.56 -15.00 8.61
N HIS A 33 -4.01 -13.88 8.20
CA HIS A 33 -2.64 -13.47 8.46
C HIS A 33 -2.65 -12.15 9.25
N PHE A 34 -1.79 -12.06 10.24
CA PHE A 34 -1.68 -10.93 11.14
C PHE A 34 -0.20 -10.57 11.33
N GLU A 35 0.14 -9.33 11.04
CA GLU A 35 1.51 -8.82 11.07
C GLU A 35 1.56 -7.49 11.85
N ILE A 36 2.59 -7.32 12.66
CA ILE A 36 2.90 -6.07 13.36
C ILE A 36 4.31 -5.64 12.96
N SER A 37 4.41 -4.43 12.43
CA SER A 37 5.67 -3.76 12.13
C SER A 37 5.90 -2.65 13.15
N CYS A 38 7.13 -2.54 13.64
CA CYS A 38 7.54 -1.49 14.58
C CYS A 38 8.57 -0.56 13.94
N ASP A 39 8.70 0.65 14.48
CA ASP A 39 9.72 1.59 14.01
C ASP A 39 11.13 0.98 14.13
N ASN A 40 11.95 1.23 13.11
CA ASN A 40 13.37 0.93 13.14
C ASN A 40 14.07 2.04 13.92
N ASP A 41 14.13 1.93 15.26
CA ASP A 41 15.12 2.70 16.00
C ASP A 41 16.51 2.36 15.43
N PRO A 42 17.38 3.36 15.14
CA PRO A 42 18.75 3.07 14.77
C PRO A 42 19.38 2.21 15.88
N PRO A 43 20.22 1.22 15.55
CA PRO A 43 20.87 0.40 16.55
C PRO A 43 21.84 1.28 17.34
N SER A 44 21.35 1.91 18.41
CA SER A 44 22.22 2.48 19.43
C SER A 44 22.95 1.30 20.06
N SER A 45 24.21 1.16 19.66
CA SER A 45 25.29 0.43 20.32
C SER A 45 24.91 -0.39 21.56
N SER A 46 25.24 -1.67 21.48
CA SER A 46 25.36 -2.68 22.54
C SER A 46 24.13 -3.56 22.83
N SER A 47 24.29 -4.84 22.44
CA SER A 47 23.56 -6.03 22.90
C SER A 47 22.03 -6.01 22.81
N SER A 48 21.50 -6.19 21.60
CA SER A 48 20.10 -6.59 21.42
C SER A 48 19.93 -8.08 21.75
N SER A 49 19.80 -8.40 23.03
CA SER A 49 19.07 -9.61 23.43
C SER A 49 17.63 -9.51 22.92
N GLU A 50 17.01 -10.64 22.57
CA GLU A 50 15.62 -10.82 22.09
C GLU A 50 14.51 -10.35 23.07
N LYS A 51 14.76 -9.32 23.89
CA LYS A 51 13.89 -8.89 24.98
C LYS A 51 13.68 -7.38 24.97
N ASP A 52 12.97 -6.88 23.97
CA ASP A 52 11.96 -5.83 24.20
C ASP A 52 11.20 -5.47 22.92
N PHE A 53 10.33 -6.39 22.47
CA PHE A 53 9.24 -5.99 21.57
C PHE A 53 8.29 -4.98 22.27
N HIS A 54 8.22 -5.04 23.60
CA HIS A 54 7.32 -4.21 24.42
C HIS A 54 7.67 -2.72 24.45
N ASN A 55 8.91 -2.34 24.14
CA ASN A 55 9.36 -0.94 24.20
C ASN A 55 9.41 -0.24 22.84
N LYS A 56 9.08 -0.94 21.74
CA LYS A 56 9.02 -0.35 20.41
C LYS A 56 7.66 0.28 20.12
N THR A 57 7.67 1.39 19.40
CA THR A 57 6.45 1.98 18.83
C THR A 57 5.99 1.11 17.66
N ILE A 58 4.71 0.73 17.67
CA ILE A 58 4.09 0.04 16.54
C ILE A 58 3.91 1.03 15.40
N ALA A 59 4.50 0.73 14.25
CA ALA A 59 4.42 1.52 13.03
C ALA A 59 3.21 1.11 12.17
N GLU A 60 2.93 -0.20 12.07
CA GLU A 60 1.83 -0.73 11.25
C GLU A 60 1.27 -2.02 11.87
N ILE A 61 -0.04 -2.20 11.80
CA ILE A 61 -0.71 -3.49 12.02
C ILE A 61 -1.40 -3.85 10.71
N ARG A 62 -1.08 -5.02 10.16
CA ARG A 62 -1.60 -5.51 8.90
C ARG A 62 -2.35 -6.82 9.11
N THR A 63 -3.56 -6.90 8.57
CA THR A 63 -4.38 -8.12 8.59
C THR A 63 -4.83 -8.49 7.19
N ILE A 64 -4.64 -9.75 6.80
CA ILE A 64 -4.93 -10.24 5.45
C ILE A 64 -5.77 -11.51 5.57
N ASN A 65 -6.83 -11.62 4.78
CA ASN A 65 -7.63 -12.85 4.65
C ASN A 65 -7.97 -13.12 3.18
N ASN A 66 -8.33 -14.36 2.88
CA ASN A 66 -8.70 -14.82 1.53
C ASN A 66 -10.22 -15.02 1.35
N GLY A 67 -11.03 -14.25 2.09
CA GLY A 67 -12.49 -14.33 2.03
C GLY A 67 -13.08 -13.69 0.77
N LEU A 68 -14.41 -13.60 0.77
CA LEU A 68 -15.20 -12.95 -0.28
C LEU A 68 -14.83 -11.46 -0.41
N ILE A 69 -14.71 -11.02 -1.66
CA ILE A 69 -14.48 -9.61 -1.99
C ILE A 69 -15.71 -8.78 -1.59
N PHE A 70 -15.47 -7.58 -1.05
CA PHE A 70 -16.52 -6.64 -0.70
C PHE A 70 -17.37 -6.27 -1.92
N ASN A 71 -18.69 -6.30 -1.74
CA ASN A 71 -19.61 -5.72 -2.71
C ASN A 71 -19.92 -4.24 -2.37
N GLU A 72 -20.64 -3.55 -3.25
CA GLU A 72 -21.02 -2.13 -3.05
C GLU A 72 -21.77 -1.85 -1.74
N THR A 73 -22.53 -2.82 -1.24
CA THR A 73 -23.24 -2.70 0.03
C THR A 73 -22.26 -2.73 1.20
N ASP A 74 -21.25 -3.59 1.14
CA ASP A 74 -20.22 -3.69 2.18
C ASP A 74 -19.41 -2.39 2.25
N TRP A 75 -18.97 -1.87 1.11
CA TRP A 75 -18.27 -0.58 1.03
C TRP A 75 -19.09 0.57 1.60
N LYS A 76 -20.36 0.71 1.18
CA LYS A 76 -21.25 1.77 1.70
C LYS A 76 -21.48 1.66 3.19
N ARG A 77 -21.56 0.45 3.74
CA ARG A 77 -21.72 0.21 5.17
C ARG A 77 -20.49 0.68 5.94
N VAL A 78 -19.29 0.28 5.52
CA VAL A 78 -18.05 0.68 6.22
C VAL A 78 -17.85 2.20 6.16
N ALA A 79 -18.12 2.83 5.01
CA ALA A 79 -18.09 4.28 4.86
C ALA A 79 -19.08 4.99 5.80
N ALA A 80 -20.36 4.61 5.75
CA ALA A 80 -21.42 5.20 6.58
C ALA A 80 -21.13 5.04 8.08
N MET A 81 -20.63 3.88 8.47
CA MET A 81 -20.15 3.62 9.82
C MET A 81 -19.05 4.62 10.19
N ALA A 82 -17.96 4.69 9.44
CA ALA A 82 -16.83 5.58 9.78
C ALA A 82 -17.26 7.05 9.91
N GLU A 83 -18.23 7.49 9.13
CA GLU A 83 -18.79 8.85 9.12
C GLU A 83 -19.82 9.11 10.23
N GLY A 84 -20.10 8.11 11.09
CA GLY A 84 -21.01 8.24 12.23
C GLY A 84 -22.50 8.15 11.85
N ASN A 85 -22.82 7.72 10.63
CA ASN A 85 -24.19 7.55 10.16
C ASN A 85 -24.73 6.18 10.60
N THR A 86 -25.32 6.12 11.81
CA THR A 86 -25.85 4.88 12.42
C THR A 86 -27.25 4.46 11.93
N ASN A 87 -27.83 5.16 10.95
CA ASN A 87 -29.19 4.90 10.44
C ASN A 87 -29.32 3.70 9.49
N VAL A 88 -28.35 2.79 9.47
CA VAL A 88 -28.45 1.54 8.72
C VAL A 88 -29.26 0.56 9.57
N GLU A 89 -30.56 0.42 9.30
CA GLU A 89 -31.53 -0.47 9.99
C GLU A 89 -31.24 -1.98 9.86
N SER A 90 -29.98 -2.39 9.83
CA SER A 90 -29.57 -3.80 9.85
C SER A 90 -28.38 -3.98 10.79
N ILE A 91 -28.69 -4.15 12.08
CA ILE A 91 -27.79 -4.85 13.00
C ILE A 91 -27.76 -6.30 12.52
N GLY A 92 -26.84 -6.59 11.60
CA GLY A 92 -26.68 -7.90 10.97
C GLY A 92 -25.34 -8.02 10.24
N GLN A 93 -24.51 -8.95 10.72
CA GLN A 93 -23.31 -9.55 10.11
C GLN A 93 -22.05 -8.73 9.82
N PHE A 94 -22.06 -7.40 9.95
CA PHE A 94 -20.80 -6.64 10.07
C PHE A 94 -20.84 -5.85 11.36
N SER A 95 -20.37 -6.52 12.41
CA SER A 95 -20.48 -6.09 13.79
C SER A 95 -19.71 -4.79 14.04
N VAL A 96 -20.23 -4.00 14.97
CA VAL A 96 -19.60 -2.88 15.70
C VAL A 96 -18.12 -3.09 16.09
N GLY A 97 -17.61 -4.31 16.02
CA GLY A 97 -16.22 -4.68 16.24
C GLY A 97 -15.21 -4.13 15.24
N PHE A 98 -15.58 -3.79 14.00
CA PHE A 98 -14.63 -3.14 13.07
C PHE A 98 -14.12 -1.80 13.62
N PHE A 99 -14.92 -1.05 14.37
CA PHE A 99 -14.46 0.19 15.00
C PHE A 99 -13.47 0.00 16.13
N SER A 100 -13.34 -1.22 16.67
CA SER A 100 -12.27 -1.50 17.60
C SER A 100 -10.90 -1.21 16.95
N VAL A 101 -10.81 -1.20 15.61
CA VAL A 101 -9.62 -0.78 14.86
C VAL A 101 -9.24 0.69 15.09
N PHE A 102 -10.22 1.58 15.19
CA PHE A 102 -9.98 2.99 15.47
C PHE A 102 -9.51 3.26 16.91
N SER A 103 -9.58 2.27 17.81
CA SER A 103 -9.03 2.43 19.16
C SER A 103 -7.50 2.44 19.20
N PHE A 104 -6.84 1.96 18.14
CA PHE A 104 -5.37 1.91 18.03
C PHE A 104 -4.80 2.50 16.75
N SER A 105 -5.64 2.85 15.76
CA SER A 105 -5.21 3.51 14.53
C SER A 105 -6.08 4.71 14.20
N GLU A 106 -5.45 5.86 14.01
CA GLU A 106 -6.11 7.08 13.49
C GLU A 106 -6.26 7.04 11.96
N GLU A 107 -5.67 6.03 11.33
CA GLU A 107 -5.22 6.11 9.96
C GLU A 107 -5.36 4.71 9.31
N LEU A 108 -6.54 4.43 8.75
CA LEU A 108 -6.95 3.08 8.34
C LEU A 108 -7.12 2.96 6.83
N ILE A 109 -6.68 1.83 6.26
CA ILE A 109 -6.95 1.45 4.87
C ILE A 109 -7.51 0.03 4.82
N ILE A 110 -8.54 -0.15 3.99
CA ILE A 110 -9.10 -1.46 3.64
C ILE A 110 -8.87 -1.69 2.15
N THR A 111 -8.48 -2.91 1.79
CA THR A 111 -8.30 -3.34 0.41
C THR A 111 -9.14 -4.59 0.17
N SER A 112 -9.97 -4.60 -0.87
CA SER A 112 -10.74 -5.80 -1.25
C SER A 112 -10.93 -5.84 -2.77
N GLY A 113 -10.45 -6.90 -3.41
CA GLY A 113 -10.40 -6.98 -4.87
C GLY A 113 -9.57 -5.83 -5.47
N ASP A 114 -10.16 -5.14 -6.44
CA ASP A 114 -9.54 -3.97 -7.09
C ASP A 114 -9.90 -2.64 -6.40
N GLU A 115 -10.46 -2.67 -5.19
CA GLU A 115 -10.98 -1.48 -4.51
C GLU A 115 -10.33 -1.26 -3.15
N TYR A 116 -10.10 0.01 -2.85
CA TYR A 116 -9.39 0.50 -1.69
C TYR A 116 -10.28 1.55 -1.01
N MET A 117 -10.34 1.54 0.31
CA MET A 117 -10.99 2.59 1.07
C MET A 117 -10.05 3.08 2.15
N ALA A 118 -9.76 4.37 2.15
CA ALA A 118 -8.96 5.01 3.18
C ALA A 118 -9.84 5.91 4.05
N PHE A 119 -9.59 5.86 5.35
CA PHE A 119 -10.28 6.65 6.35
C PHE A 119 -9.32 7.70 6.90
N VAL A 120 -9.75 8.96 6.88
CA VAL A 120 -8.95 10.06 7.41
C VAL A 120 -9.78 10.90 8.36
N TRP A 121 -9.26 11.06 9.57
CA TRP A 121 -9.86 11.92 10.57
C TRP A 121 -9.60 13.39 10.24
N CYS A 122 -10.67 14.15 9.96
CA CYS A 122 -10.60 15.60 9.76
C CYS A 122 -11.20 16.34 10.95
N VAL A 123 -10.98 17.66 11.04
CA VAL A 123 -11.59 18.52 12.09
C VAL A 123 -13.12 18.40 12.12
N THR A 124 -13.75 18.12 10.98
CA THR A 124 -15.21 17.96 10.83
C THR A 124 -15.71 16.53 11.07
N GLY A 125 -14.84 15.59 11.46
CA GLY A 125 -15.14 14.16 11.58
C GLY A 125 -14.35 13.30 10.59
N THR A 126 -14.53 11.99 10.67
CA THR A 126 -13.92 11.03 9.73
C THR A 126 -14.50 11.19 8.34
N LYS A 127 -13.64 11.20 7.32
CA LYS A 127 -14.03 11.05 5.92
C LYS A 127 -13.49 9.73 5.37
N SER A 128 -14.25 9.12 4.48
CA SER A 128 -13.85 7.92 3.75
C SER A 128 -13.67 8.24 2.26
N VAL A 129 -12.70 7.57 1.62
CA VAL A 129 -12.40 7.78 0.19
C VAL A 129 -12.26 6.42 -0.47
N LYS A 130 -13.06 6.15 -1.50
CA LYS A 130 -13.01 4.89 -2.25
C LYS A 130 -12.22 5.06 -3.55
N ILE A 131 -11.19 4.26 -3.73
CA ILE A 131 -10.32 4.22 -4.91
C ILE A 131 -10.49 2.87 -5.60
N ASN A 132 -10.82 2.88 -6.89
CA ASN A 132 -10.82 1.69 -7.73
C ASN A 132 -9.52 1.66 -8.55
N MET A 133 -8.86 0.49 -8.60
CA MET A 133 -7.55 0.34 -9.23
C MET A 133 -7.62 -0.04 -10.69
N LYS A 134 -8.74 -0.59 -11.17
CA LYS A 134 -8.92 -0.88 -12.61
C LYS A 134 -9.45 0.33 -13.37
N HIS A 135 -10.13 1.23 -12.67
CA HIS A 135 -10.73 2.42 -13.23
C HIS A 135 -10.42 3.60 -12.33
N SER A 136 -9.88 4.68 -12.89
CA SER A 136 -9.75 5.98 -12.23
C SER A 136 -11.05 6.39 -11.53
N SER A 137 -11.24 6.08 -10.25
CA SER A 137 -12.44 6.52 -9.54
C SER A 137 -12.22 7.94 -9.05
N VAL A 138 -13.16 8.78 -9.44
CA VAL A 138 -13.09 10.24 -9.55
C VAL A 138 -13.13 10.96 -8.18
N GLU A 139 -13.20 10.23 -7.07
CA GLU A 139 -13.41 10.77 -5.71
C GLU A 139 -12.16 11.36 -5.05
N LEU A 140 -10.97 11.15 -5.61
CA LEU A 140 -9.72 11.76 -5.11
C LEU A 140 -9.66 13.27 -5.34
N ASN A 141 -10.42 13.79 -6.31
CA ASN A 141 -10.38 15.20 -6.69
C ASN A 141 -10.91 16.14 -5.61
N ASP A 142 -11.76 15.64 -4.70
CA ASP A 142 -12.48 16.48 -3.73
C ASP A 142 -11.77 16.58 -2.37
N LEU A 143 -10.64 15.89 -2.18
CA LEU A 143 -9.90 15.87 -0.92
C LEU A 143 -8.89 17.00 -0.78
N PRO A 144 -8.55 17.52 0.40
CA PRO A 144 -7.35 18.35 0.53
C PRO A 144 -6.07 17.57 0.15
N ASP A 145 -5.03 18.24 -0.37
CA ASP A 145 -3.77 17.58 -0.77
C ASP A 145 -3.10 16.87 0.41
N GLU A 146 -3.20 17.42 1.61
CA GLU A 146 -2.69 16.81 2.86
C GLU A 146 -3.31 15.42 3.09
N ILE A 147 -4.63 15.33 2.94
CA ILE A 147 -5.40 14.09 3.11
C ILE A 147 -5.06 13.10 2.00
N LEU A 148 -4.94 13.58 0.76
CA LEU A 148 -4.54 12.75 -0.36
C LEU A 148 -3.15 12.14 -0.13
N MET A 149 -2.18 12.94 0.31
CA MET A 149 -0.81 12.46 0.53
C MET A 149 -0.74 11.42 1.65
N ILE A 150 -1.56 11.54 2.70
CA ILE A 150 -1.68 10.50 3.74
C ILE A 150 -2.14 9.17 3.13
N ILE A 151 -3.16 9.22 2.27
CA ILE A 151 -3.71 8.02 1.63
C ILE A 151 -2.68 7.39 0.69
N LEU A 152 -2.11 8.18 -0.22
CA LEU A 152 -1.16 7.68 -1.21
C LEU A 152 0.08 7.06 -0.56
N LYS A 153 0.54 7.59 0.59
CA LYS A 153 1.77 7.10 1.26
C LYS A 153 1.64 5.68 1.80
N LYS A 154 0.42 5.16 1.87
CA LYS A 154 0.11 3.80 2.28
C LYS A 154 -0.11 2.85 1.12
N LEU A 155 -0.18 3.39 -0.10
CA LEU A 155 -0.33 2.62 -1.31
C LEU A 155 1.06 2.26 -1.86
N SER A 156 1.16 1.10 -2.51
CA SER A 156 2.33 0.74 -3.30
C SER A 156 2.49 1.68 -4.50
N ASN A 157 3.70 1.76 -5.07
CA ASN A 157 3.95 2.58 -6.26
C ASN A 157 2.97 2.29 -7.41
N ILE A 158 2.65 1.01 -7.66
CA ILE A 158 1.65 0.63 -8.66
C ILE A 158 0.27 1.15 -8.29
N GLN A 159 -0.11 1.01 -7.02
CA GLN A 159 -1.41 1.44 -6.56
C GLN A 159 -1.57 2.97 -6.70
N VAL A 160 -0.51 3.73 -6.36
CA VAL A 160 -0.46 5.16 -6.61
C VAL A 160 -0.62 5.45 -8.09
N LEU A 161 0.11 4.78 -8.98
CA LEU A 161 -0.03 4.98 -10.42
C LEU A 161 -1.47 4.76 -10.90
N TYR A 162 -2.12 3.68 -10.46
CA TYR A 162 -3.52 3.42 -10.80
C TYR A 162 -4.47 4.53 -10.30
N SER A 163 -4.21 5.07 -9.09
CA SER A 163 -5.01 6.15 -8.51
C SER A 163 -4.91 7.49 -9.25
N LEU A 164 -3.79 7.73 -9.96
CA LEU A 164 -3.52 9.02 -10.62
C LEU A 164 -3.98 9.10 -12.07
N ILE A 165 -4.42 7.99 -12.64
CA ILE A 165 -4.89 7.94 -14.03
C ILE A 165 -6.07 8.90 -14.17
N GLY A 166 -6.00 9.81 -15.14
CA GLY A 166 -7.07 10.78 -15.39
C GLY A 166 -7.12 11.97 -14.41
N VAL A 167 -6.24 12.02 -13.39
CA VAL A 167 -6.21 13.07 -12.36
C VAL A 167 -4.91 13.88 -12.46
N ASN A 168 -4.75 14.64 -13.55
CA ASN A 168 -3.52 15.40 -13.82
C ASN A 168 -3.25 16.56 -12.85
N LYS A 169 -4.28 17.14 -12.22
CA LYS A 169 -4.11 18.35 -11.39
C LYS A 169 -3.27 18.12 -10.12
N ARG A 170 -3.16 16.86 -9.65
CA ARG A 170 -2.46 16.52 -8.40
C ARG A 170 -1.16 15.77 -8.57
N LEU A 171 -0.81 15.45 -9.81
CA LEU A 171 0.52 14.96 -10.14
C LEU A 171 1.60 15.89 -9.57
N HIS A 172 1.36 17.21 -9.60
CA HIS A 172 2.28 18.19 -9.02
C HIS A 172 2.58 17.96 -7.52
N ALA A 173 1.63 17.50 -6.71
CA ALA A 173 1.90 17.22 -5.29
C ALA A 173 2.82 16.00 -5.11
N ILE A 174 2.71 15.01 -6.00
CA ILE A 174 3.39 13.72 -5.90
C ILE A 174 4.78 13.77 -6.51
N VAL A 175 4.98 14.52 -7.60
CA VAL A 175 6.28 14.63 -8.29
C VAL A 175 7.37 15.25 -7.42
N HIS A 176 6.99 15.97 -6.36
CA HIS A 176 7.92 16.58 -5.40
C HIS A 176 8.10 15.73 -4.13
N ASP A 177 7.28 14.71 -3.90
CA ASP A 177 7.42 13.86 -2.71
C ASP A 177 8.44 12.74 -2.98
N PRO A 178 9.53 12.67 -2.18
CA PRO A 178 10.59 11.69 -2.38
C PRO A 178 10.12 10.24 -2.21
N ILE A 179 9.03 10.00 -1.49
CA ILE A 179 8.48 8.65 -1.27
C ILE A 179 8.04 8.03 -2.61
N PHE A 180 7.42 8.83 -3.48
CA PHE A 180 6.90 8.36 -4.77
C PHE A 180 7.84 8.58 -5.94
N THR A 181 9.03 9.14 -5.70
CA THR A 181 9.92 9.55 -6.80
C THR A 181 11.33 8.99 -6.66
N ASN A 182 11.84 8.75 -5.45
CA ASN A 182 13.19 8.21 -5.29
C ASN A 182 13.28 6.71 -5.60
N CYS A 183 12.30 5.92 -5.15
CA CYS A 183 12.32 4.46 -5.28
C CYS A 183 11.00 3.98 -5.88
N LEU A 184 11.03 3.56 -7.15
CA LEU A 184 9.85 3.04 -7.82
C LEU A 184 9.91 1.53 -7.94
N THR A 185 8.89 0.87 -7.40
CA THR A 185 8.67 -0.56 -7.56
C THR A 185 7.44 -0.78 -8.44
N LEU A 186 7.67 -1.18 -9.68
CA LEU A 186 6.63 -1.33 -10.71
C LEU A 186 6.42 -2.81 -11.03
N MET A 187 6.12 -3.58 -9.98
CA MET A 187 5.90 -5.02 -10.05
C MET A 187 4.75 -5.43 -9.14
N ASN A 188 3.75 -6.14 -9.67
CA ASN A 188 2.61 -6.59 -8.89
C ASN A 188 2.83 -8.04 -8.43
N TYR A 189 3.18 -8.24 -7.17
CA TYR A 189 3.32 -9.60 -6.64
C TYR A 189 1.93 -10.24 -6.44
N VAL A 190 1.58 -11.21 -7.28
CA VAL A 190 0.34 -11.99 -7.14
C VAL A 190 0.55 -13.18 -6.20
N SER A 191 1.76 -13.73 -6.18
CA SER A 191 2.20 -14.77 -5.26
C SER A 191 3.71 -14.64 -5.03
N VAL A 192 4.27 -15.50 -4.17
CA VAL A 192 5.72 -15.53 -3.89
C VAL A 192 6.55 -15.66 -5.17
N ASP A 193 6.01 -16.32 -6.20
CA ASP A 193 6.72 -16.68 -7.42
C ASP A 193 6.17 -16.04 -8.71
N SER A 194 5.16 -15.17 -8.61
CA SER A 194 4.50 -14.61 -9.81
C SER A 194 4.31 -13.10 -9.73
N ILE A 195 4.87 -12.42 -10.72
CA ILE A 195 4.71 -10.98 -10.92
C ILE A 195 3.74 -10.75 -12.08
N ASP A 196 2.64 -10.06 -11.83
CA ASP A 196 1.76 -9.59 -12.90
C ASP A 196 2.36 -8.30 -13.51
N PRO A 197 2.52 -8.25 -14.84
CA PRO A 197 2.97 -7.03 -15.51
C PRO A 197 1.91 -5.93 -15.40
N LEU A 198 2.35 -4.67 -15.38
CA LEU A 198 1.42 -3.55 -15.52
C LEU A 198 0.76 -3.63 -16.90
N SER A 199 -0.54 -3.33 -16.96
CA SER A 199 -1.20 -3.29 -18.27
C SER A 199 -0.62 -2.18 -19.14
N ASP A 200 -0.50 -2.45 -20.45
CA ASP A 200 0.13 -1.58 -21.43
C ASP A 200 -0.37 -0.12 -21.36
N ARG A 201 -1.68 0.06 -21.19
CA ARG A 201 -2.30 1.38 -21.06
C ARG A 201 -1.68 2.19 -19.92
N ILE A 202 -1.39 1.55 -18.80
CA ILE A 202 -0.88 2.18 -17.57
C ILE A 202 0.57 2.53 -17.77
N LEU A 203 1.33 1.58 -18.32
CA LEU A 203 2.74 1.75 -18.60
C LEU A 203 2.97 2.89 -19.60
N ASP A 204 2.16 2.97 -20.66
CA ASP A 204 2.23 4.03 -21.66
C ASP A 204 1.88 5.39 -21.04
N GLN A 205 0.82 5.47 -20.23
CA GLN A 205 0.48 6.72 -19.56
C GLN A 205 1.53 7.16 -18.55
N PHE A 206 2.09 6.24 -17.78
CA PHE A 206 3.19 6.53 -16.87
C PHE A 206 4.38 7.10 -17.62
N CYS A 207 4.83 6.41 -18.68
CA CYS A 207 5.97 6.83 -19.50
C CYS A 207 5.75 8.20 -20.16
N LEU A 208 4.52 8.51 -20.59
CA LEU A 208 4.21 9.74 -21.30
C LEU A 208 3.90 10.94 -20.39
N GLN A 209 3.26 10.73 -19.24
CA GLN A 209 2.71 11.82 -18.43
C GLN A 209 3.46 12.03 -17.12
N ILE A 210 3.93 10.96 -16.49
CA ILE A 210 4.49 11.00 -15.12
C ILE A 210 6.01 10.97 -15.17
N LEU A 211 6.56 9.99 -15.89
CA LEU A 211 7.99 9.74 -15.97
C LEU A 211 8.82 10.98 -16.38
N PRO A 212 8.40 11.80 -17.38
CA PRO A 212 9.14 13.00 -17.75
C PRO A 212 9.21 14.05 -16.64
N ALA A 213 8.27 14.03 -15.69
CA ALA A 213 8.26 14.97 -14.56
C ALA A 213 9.15 14.49 -13.40
N ILE A 214 9.38 13.17 -13.24
CA ILE A 214 10.04 12.61 -12.05
C ILE A 214 11.39 11.95 -12.33
N HIS A 215 11.78 11.72 -13.59
CA HIS A 215 12.95 10.89 -13.93
C HIS A 215 14.28 11.34 -13.30
N HIS A 216 14.42 12.64 -13.01
CA HIS A 216 15.60 13.19 -12.34
C HIS A 216 15.62 12.90 -10.83
N ASN A 217 14.48 12.62 -10.20
CA ASN A 217 14.41 12.28 -8.78
C ASN A 217 14.62 10.77 -8.53
N ILE A 218 14.45 9.94 -9.56
CA ILE A 218 14.57 8.49 -9.45
C ILE A 218 16.01 8.08 -9.13
N LYS A 219 16.13 7.33 -8.03
CA LYS A 219 17.37 6.79 -7.46
C LYS A 219 17.43 5.27 -7.54
N TRP A 220 16.28 4.62 -7.42
CA TRP A 220 16.13 3.17 -7.49
C TRP A 220 14.89 2.78 -8.32
N LEU A 221 15.04 1.76 -9.18
CA LEU A 221 13.95 1.16 -9.95
C LEU A 221 13.90 -0.34 -9.70
N ASN A 222 12.71 -0.90 -9.43
CA ASN A 222 12.45 -2.35 -9.52
C ASN A 222 11.45 -2.61 -10.64
N LEU A 223 11.88 -3.35 -11.67
CA LEU A 223 11.14 -3.53 -12.92
C LEU A 223 11.05 -5.02 -13.31
N GLU A 224 9.92 -5.38 -13.92
CA GLU A 224 9.78 -6.62 -14.69
C GLU A 224 10.05 -6.42 -16.19
N SER A 225 10.08 -7.49 -16.97
CA SER A 225 10.46 -7.54 -18.40
C SER A 225 9.80 -6.46 -19.28
N SER A 226 8.46 -6.31 -19.25
CA SER A 226 7.72 -5.35 -20.08
C SER A 226 8.01 -3.91 -19.66
N SER A 227 7.92 -3.64 -18.36
CA SER A 227 8.19 -2.35 -17.74
C SER A 227 9.63 -1.90 -17.99
N MET A 228 10.60 -2.81 -17.88
CA MET A 228 12.01 -2.58 -18.16
C MET A 228 12.23 -2.03 -19.58
N LYS A 229 11.68 -2.71 -20.60
CA LYS A 229 11.85 -2.31 -22.01
C LYS A 229 11.35 -0.89 -22.26
N ARG A 230 10.17 -0.54 -21.74
CA ARG A 230 9.55 0.78 -22.00
C ARG A 230 10.17 1.89 -21.15
N ILE A 231 10.36 1.66 -19.86
CA ILE A 231 10.81 2.69 -18.91
C ILE A 231 12.29 3.04 -19.16
N LEU A 232 13.16 2.05 -19.33
CA LEU A 232 14.58 2.33 -19.55
C LEU A 232 14.85 2.95 -20.93
N ALA A 233 13.96 2.76 -21.90
CA ALA A 233 14.05 3.38 -23.23
C ALA A 233 13.42 4.79 -23.29
N ALA A 234 12.51 5.13 -22.37
CA ALA A 234 11.73 6.36 -22.44
C ALA A 234 12.53 7.63 -22.14
N THR A 235 13.52 7.58 -21.25
CA THR A 235 14.29 8.76 -20.82
C THR A 235 15.62 8.38 -20.13
N ASN A 236 16.41 9.39 -19.80
CA ASN A 236 17.64 9.25 -19.01
C ASN A 236 17.36 9.39 -17.51
N TYR A 237 18.12 8.70 -16.67
CA TYR A 237 17.98 8.73 -15.22
C TYR A 237 19.27 9.20 -14.55
N PRO A 238 19.48 10.52 -14.40
CA PRO A 238 20.78 11.06 -13.99
C PRO A 238 21.19 10.70 -12.55
N ASN A 239 20.23 10.41 -11.67
CA ASN A 239 20.46 10.11 -10.25
C ASN A 239 20.25 8.62 -9.91
N LEU A 240 20.02 7.76 -10.91
CA LEU A 240 19.79 6.34 -10.70
C LEU A 240 21.10 5.65 -10.29
N TYR A 241 21.10 5.04 -9.11
CA TYR A 241 22.24 4.25 -8.62
C TYR A 241 21.88 2.78 -8.41
N GLY A 242 20.59 2.41 -8.47
CA GLY A 242 20.15 1.03 -8.30
C GLY A 242 19.04 0.62 -9.25
N LEU A 243 19.13 -0.61 -9.75
CA LEU A 243 18.15 -1.22 -10.65
C LEU A 243 17.98 -2.69 -10.25
N GLY A 244 16.82 -3.02 -9.71
CA GLY A 244 16.37 -4.39 -9.51
C GLY A 244 15.57 -4.85 -10.72
N LEU A 245 15.94 -6.00 -11.28
CA LEU A 245 15.26 -6.61 -12.42
C LEU A 245 14.74 -7.98 -12.03
N TYR A 246 13.46 -8.22 -12.28
CA TYR A 246 12.74 -9.41 -11.82
C TYR A 246 12.00 -10.05 -12.97
N ASP A 247 11.98 -11.38 -13.03
CA ASP A 247 11.29 -12.14 -14.09
C ASP A 247 11.59 -11.63 -15.52
N ILE A 248 12.88 -11.41 -15.81
CA ILE A 248 13.33 -10.90 -17.11
C ILE A 248 13.52 -12.05 -18.10
N GLU A 249 12.91 -11.93 -19.27
CA GLU A 249 13.16 -12.83 -20.39
C GLU A 249 14.65 -12.85 -20.76
N ILE A 250 15.22 -14.05 -20.95
CA ILE A 250 16.65 -14.23 -21.25
C ILE A 250 17.11 -13.37 -22.42
N GLU A 251 16.32 -13.29 -23.49
CA GLU A 251 16.66 -12.48 -24.67
C GLU A 251 16.72 -10.98 -24.35
N THR A 252 15.80 -10.49 -23.51
CA THR A 252 15.77 -9.11 -23.03
C THR A 252 16.99 -8.78 -22.19
N ALA A 253 17.34 -9.69 -21.27
CA ALA A 253 18.53 -9.55 -20.44
C ALA A 253 19.81 -9.54 -21.31
N LEU A 254 19.95 -10.48 -22.24
CA LEU A 254 21.10 -10.56 -23.14
C LEU A 254 21.27 -9.28 -23.98
N SER A 255 20.17 -8.78 -24.56
CA SER A 255 20.18 -7.53 -25.32
C SER A 255 20.64 -6.34 -24.47
N PHE A 256 20.12 -6.21 -23.25
CA PHE A 256 20.40 -5.06 -22.39
C PHE A 256 21.81 -5.07 -21.78
N PHE A 257 22.32 -6.26 -21.44
CA PHE A 257 23.62 -6.44 -20.79
C PHE A 257 24.77 -6.70 -21.75
N SER A 258 24.48 -6.97 -23.03
CA SER A 258 25.52 -7.20 -24.05
C SER A 258 26.53 -6.04 -24.10
N GLY A 259 27.82 -6.40 -24.08
CA GLY A 259 28.92 -5.44 -24.17
C GLY A 259 29.21 -4.64 -22.90
N LYS A 260 28.54 -4.92 -21.78
CA LYS A 260 28.78 -4.25 -20.49
C LYS A 260 29.53 -5.17 -19.54
N THR A 261 30.39 -4.59 -18.70
CA THR A 261 31.18 -5.32 -17.69
C THR A 261 30.59 -5.09 -16.31
N PHE A 262 30.39 -6.17 -15.55
CA PHE A 262 29.76 -6.11 -14.23
C PHE A 262 30.58 -6.88 -13.19
N PHE A 263 30.50 -6.43 -11.95
CA PHE A 263 30.82 -7.25 -10.79
C PHE A 263 29.55 -8.02 -10.41
N SER A 264 29.64 -9.34 -10.35
CA SER A 264 28.48 -10.22 -10.13
C SER A 264 28.60 -10.97 -8.82
N ILE A 265 27.53 -10.94 -8.02
CA ILE A 265 27.34 -11.83 -6.87
C ILE A 265 26.16 -12.74 -7.21
N LEU A 266 26.38 -14.06 -7.20
CA LEU A 266 25.33 -15.05 -7.37
C LEU A 266 24.93 -15.59 -6.00
N SER A 267 23.68 -15.39 -5.61
CA SER A 267 23.08 -16.01 -4.43
C SER A 267 21.99 -16.96 -4.88
N ILE A 268 22.15 -18.25 -4.57
CA ILE A 268 21.14 -19.28 -4.86
C ILE A 268 20.36 -19.48 -3.56
N ILE A 269 19.08 -19.12 -3.58
CA ILE A 269 18.16 -19.27 -2.46
C ILE A 269 17.23 -20.43 -2.84
N ASN A 270 17.24 -21.50 -2.05
CA ASN A 270 16.35 -22.66 -2.18
C ASN A 270 15.11 -22.49 -1.30
#